data_AF-A0A7C9VRS5-F1
#
_entry.id   AF-A0A7C9VRS5-F1
#
_cell.length_a   1.000
_cell.length_b   1.000
_cell.length_c   1.000
_cell.angle_alpha   90.00
_cell.angle_beta   90.00
_cell.angle_gamma   90.00
#
_symmetry.space_group_name_H-M   'P 1'
#
loop_
_entity.id
_entity.type
_entity.pdbx_description
1 polymer ?
#
loop_
_entity_poly.entity_id
_entity_poly.type
_entity_poly.pdbx_seq_one_letter_code
_entity_poly.pdbx_strand_id
1 'polypeptide(L)'
;MIVALLNQKGGVGKTTLALHLAGEWARRGKRIVLIDADPQGSALDWSQQRAREGLSRLFSVVGLARDTLHSEAPELARNADHVVIDGPPRVASLMRSALLAADLVLIPVQPSPFDGWAS
;
A
#
# COMPACT_ATOMS: atom_id res chain seq x y z
N MET A 1 6.67 -11.77 1.18
CA MET A 1 6.99 -10.86 0.04
C MET A 1 6.33 -9.52 0.29
N ILE A 2 7.06 -8.43 0.11
CA ILE A 2 6.61 -7.04 0.29
C ILE A 2 6.47 -6.39 -1.09
N VAL A 3 5.27 -5.95 -1.44
CA VAL A 3 4.98 -5.24 -2.70
C VAL A 3 4.57 -3.81 -2.41
N ALA A 4 5.26 -2.84 -2.99
CA ALA A 4 4.95 -1.42 -2.82
C ALA A 4 4.34 -0.83 -4.08
N LEU A 5 3.24 -0.09 -3.92
CA LEU A 5 2.61 0.69 -4.98
C LEU A 5 3.06 2.14 -4.85
N LEU A 6 3.95 2.58 -5.74
CA LEU A 6 4.63 3.88 -5.65
C LEU A 6 4.41 4.69 -6.91
N ASN A 7 4.11 5.98 -6.75
CA ASN A 7 4.11 6.97 -7.84
C ASN A 7 4.02 8.36 -7.19
N GLN A 8 4.86 9.30 -7.65
CA GLN A 8 4.85 10.69 -7.20
C GLN A 8 3.56 11.42 -7.56
N LYS A 9 2.90 11.03 -8.66
CA LYS A 9 1.62 11.59 -9.07
C LYS A 9 0.48 11.03 -8.20
N GLY A 10 -0.36 11.94 -7.70
CA GLY A 10 -1.63 11.59 -7.06
C GLY A 10 -2.66 11.08 -8.07
N GLY A 11 -3.65 10.30 -7.61
CA GLY A 11 -4.78 9.90 -8.45
C GLY A 11 -4.51 8.84 -9.52
N VAL A 12 -3.31 8.23 -9.54
CA VAL A 12 -2.97 7.14 -10.49
C VAL A 12 -3.54 5.76 -10.10
N GLY A 13 -4.29 5.68 -8.99
CA GLY A 13 -4.93 4.44 -8.53
C GLY A 13 -4.10 3.55 -7.60
N LYS A 14 -3.06 4.08 -6.93
CA LYS A 14 -2.22 3.32 -5.97
C LYS A 14 -3.05 2.62 -4.89
N THR A 15 -3.80 3.37 -4.09
CA THR A 15 -4.65 2.82 -3.02
C THR A 15 -5.65 1.80 -3.54
N THR A 16 -6.30 2.09 -4.67
CA THR A 16 -7.26 1.16 -5.29
C THR A 16 -6.57 -0.16 -5.66
N LEU A 17 -5.46 -0.12 -6.37
CA LEU A 17 -4.72 -1.31 -6.75
C LEU A 17 -4.16 -2.05 -5.53
N ALA A 18 -3.72 -1.34 -4.49
CA ALA A 18 -3.22 -1.93 -3.25
C ALA A 18 -4.32 -2.74 -2.54
N LEU A 19 -5.51 -2.15 -2.39
CA LEU A 19 -6.67 -2.81 -1.79
C LEU A 19 -7.12 -4.03 -2.60
N HIS A 20 -7.16 -3.92 -3.94
CA HIS A 20 -7.56 -5.02 -4.81
C HIS A 20 -6.54 -6.16 -4.81
N LEU A 21 -5.24 -5.85 -4.84
CA LEU A 21 -4.17 -6.85 -4.75
C LEU A 21 -4.23 -7.61 -3.42
N ALA A 22 -4.35 -6.88 -2.30
CA ALA A 22 -4.51 -7.48 -0.99
C ALA A 22 -5.78 -8.33 -0.88
N GLY A 23 -6.90 -7.84 -1.41
CA GLY A 23 -8.16 -8.57 -1.44
C GLY A 23 -8.09 -9.86 -2.24
N GLU A 24 -7.48 -9.85 -3.41
CA GLU A 24 -7.33 -11.05 -4.25
C GLU A 24 -6.43 -12.09 -3.59
N TRP A 25 -5.30 -11.70 -3.00
CA TRP A 25 -4.46 -12.64 -2.26
C TRP A 25 -5.15 -13.20 -1.02
N ALA A 26 -5.89 -12.37 -0.28
CA ALA A 26 -6.67 -12.83 0.87
C ALA A 26 -7.76 -13.84 0.45
N ARG A 27 -8.45 -13.61 -0.68
CA ARG A 27 -9.41 -14.56 -1.25
C ARG A 27 -8.78 -15.91 -1.62
N ARG A 28 -7.49 -15.94 -1.93
CA ARG A 28 -6.71 -17.15 -2.17
C ARG A 28 -6.17 -17.80 -0.88
N GLY A 29 -6.65 -17.36 0.29
CA GLY A 29 -6.28 -17.92 1.59
C GLY A 29 -4.93 -17.45 2.14
N LYS A 30 -4.35 -16.39 1.56
CA LYS A 30 -3.10 -15.81 2.07
C LYS A 30 -3.38 -14.82 3.20
N ARG A 31 -2.50 -14.79 4.20
CA ARG A 31 -2.51 -13.78 5.27
C ARG A 31 -1.84 -12.51 4.75
N ILE A 32 -2.60 -11.41 4.73
CA ILE A 32 -2.14 -10.15 4.15
C ILE A 32 -2.18 -9.03 5.19
N VAL A 33 -1.11 -8.22 5.18
CA VAL A 33 -1.07 -6.93 5.86
C VAL A 33 -0.94 -5.85 4.78
N LEU A 34 -1.87 -4.91 4.76
CA LEU A 34 -1.73 -3.69 3.97
C LEU A 34 -1.25 -2.56 4.88
N ILE A 35 -0.13 -1.95 4.51
CA ILE A 35 0.43 -0.79 5.19
C ILE A 35 0.04 0.45 4.39
N ASP A 36 -0.75 1.32 5.01
CA ASP A 36 -1.07 2.64 4.50
C ASP A 36 0.06 3.60 4.89
N ALA A 37 0.97 3.86 3.96
CA ALA A 37 2.08 4.78 4.15
C ALA A 37 1.76 6.17 3.57
N ASP A 38 0.52 6.46 3.18
CA ASP A 38 0.11 7.80 2.81
C ASP A 38 -0.36 8.56 4.06
N PRO A 39 0.20 9.75 4.38
CA PRO A 39 -0.32 10.61 5.43
C PRO A 39 -1.82 10.93 5.31
N GLN A 40 -2.42 10.82 4.12
CA GLN A 40 -3.87 10.96 3.93
C GLN A 40 -4.69 9.79 4.48
N GLY A 41 -4.09 8.61 4.70
CA GLY A 41 -4.75 7.48 5.37
C GLY A 41 -5.94 6.87 4.62
N SER A 42 -6.00 6.99 3.29
CA SER A 42 -7.16 6.59 2.49
C SER A 42 -7.48 5.09 2.58
N ALA A 43 -6.47 4.22 2.65
CA ALA A 43 -6.67 2.78 2.76
C ALA A 43 -7.13 2.39 4.17
N LEU A 44 -6.56 3.04 5.20
CA LEU A 44 -6.95 2.84 6.58
C LEU A 44 -8.40 3.27 6.82
N ASP A 45 -8.77 4.45 6.35
CA ASP A 45 -10.13 4.99 6.47
C ASP A 45 -11.15 4.08 5.78
N TRP A 46 -10.84 3.59 4.57
CA TRP A 46 -11.67 2.60 3.89
C TRP A 46 -11.90 1.34 4.74
N SER A 47 -10.84 0.80 5.34
CA SER A 47 -10.94 -0.40 6.20
C SER A 47 -11.78 -0.15 7.45
N GLN A 48 -11.64 1.03 8.08
CA GLN A 48 -12.44 1.41 9.24
C GLN A 48 -13.91 1.61 8.88
N GLN A 49 -14.20 2.18 7.71
CA GLN A 49 -15.58 2.34 7.24
C GLN A 49 -16.26 0.98 7.07
N ARG A 50 -15.57 -0.02 6.48
CA ARG A 50 -16.11 -1.39 6.40
C ARG A 50 -16.45 -1.96 7.76
N ALA A 51 -15.59 -1.74 8.77
CA ALA A 51 -15.84 -2.21 10.12
C ALA A 51 -17.09 -1.56 10.74
N ARG A 52 -17.28 -0.25 10.54
CA ARG A 52 -18.48 0.48 11.01
C ARG A 52 -19.78 -0.02 10.37
N GLU A 53 -19.70 -0.44 9.10
CA GLU A 53 -20.83 -1.00 8.35
C GLU A 53 -21.05 -2.50 8.64
N GLY A 54 -20.27 -3.12 9.53
CA GLY A 54 -20.37 -4.55 9.83
C GLY A 54 -19.89 -5.46 8.70
N LEU A 55 -19.16 -4.92 7.72
CA LEU A 55 -18.60 -5.68 6.62
C LEU A 55 -17.30 -6.39 7.05
N SER A 56 -17.16 -7.65 6.65
CA SER A 56 -15.97 -8.45 6.98
C SER A 56 -14.70 -7.87 6.36
N ARG A 57 -13.58 -7.95 7.08
CA ARG A 57 -12.26 -7.58 6.57
C ARG A 57 -11.49 -8.85 6.23
N LEU A 58 -11.12 -8.98 4.96
CA LEU A 58 -10.35 -10.14 4.47
C LEU A 58 -8.87 -10.06 4.85
N PHE A 59 -8.38 -8.86 5.16
CA PHE A 59 -6.98 -8.58 5.52
C PHE A 59 -6.91 -7.41 6.50
N SER A 60 -5.79 -7.28 7.21
CA SER A 60 -5.55 -6.16 8.12
C SER A 60 -4.99 -4.95 7.38
N VAL A 61 -5.43 -3.76 7.76
CA VAL A 61 -4.85 -2.48 7.30
C VAL A 61 -4.23 -1.75 8.50
N VAL A 62 -3.00 -1.27 8.33
CA VAL A 62 -2.23 -0.56 9.36
C VAL A 62 -1.75 0.78 8.79
N GLY A 63 -2.01 1.88 9.47
CA GLY A 63 -1.45 3.19 9.11
C GLY A 63 -0.01 3.33 9.61
N LEU A 64 0.93 3.59 8.70
CA LEU A 64 2.35 3.75 9.02
C LEU A 64 3.05 4.70 8.03
N ALA A 65 2.71 5.98 8.10
CA ALA A 65 3.38 7.04 7.33
C ALA A 65 4.64 7.55 8.07
N ARG A 66 5.71 6.74 8.12
CA ARG A 66 6.98 7.07 8.79
C ARG A 66 8.20 6.78 7.95
N ASP A 67 9.21 7.64 8.03
CA ASP A 67 10.47 7.47 7.29
C ASP A 67 11.26 6.21 7.73
N THR A 68 10.85 5.57 8.82
CA THR A 68 11.33 4.27 9.34
C THR A 68 10.57 3.06 8.81
N LEU A 69 9.68 3.22 7.83
CA LEU A 69 8.89 2.13 7.24
C LEU A 69 9.74 0.90 6.82
N HIS A 70 10.94 1.10 6.27
CA HIS A 70 11.85 0.01 5.90
C HIS A 70 12.28 -0.89 7.06
N SER A 71 12.35 -0.37 8.29
CA SER A 71 12.66 -1.18 9.47
C SER A 71 11.43 -1.83 10.09
N GLU A 72 10.25 -1.21 9.97
CA GLU A 72 9.02 -1.67 10.62
C GLU A 72 8.21 -2.64 9.74
N ALA A 73 8.20 -2.46 8.41
CA ALA A 73 7.47 -3.32 7.49
C ALA A 73 7.93 -4.80 7.53
N PRO A 74 9.23 -5.13 7.64
CA PRO A 74 9.68 -6.51 7.83
C PRO A 74 9.17 -7.15 9.12
N GLU A 75 9.00 -6.36 10.19
CA GLU A 75 8.48 -6.88 11.45
C GLU A 75 7.00 -7.27 11.31
N LEU A 76 6.21 -6.44 10.63
CA LEU A 76 4.81 -6.71 10.29
C LEU A 76 4.70 -7.90 9.32
N ALA A 77 5.69 -8.12 8.47
CA ALA A 77 5.75 -9.25 7.56
C ALA A 77 5.94 -10.60 8.27
N ARG A 78 6.45 -10.65 9.52
CA ARG A 78 6.73 -11.92 10.23
C ARG A 78 5.50 -12.84 10.35
N ASN A 79 4.30 -12.26 10.42
CA ASN A 79 3.05 -13.01 10.59
C ASN A 79 2.16 -13.01 9.33
N ALA A 80 2.66 -12.51 8.20
CA ALA A 80 1.94 -12.39 6.95
C ALA A 80 2.63 -13.19 5.84
N ASP A 81 1.85 -13.70 4.89
CA ASP A 81 2.42 -14.32 3.69
C ASP A 81 2.86 -13.23 2.70
N HIS A 82 2.09 -12.15 2.62
CA HIS A 82 2.41 -10.96 1.83
C HIS A 82 2.11 -9.65 2.57
N VAL A 83 2.91 -8.63 2.29
CA VAL A 83 2.68 -7.25 2.71
C VAL A 83 2.48 -6.40 1.47
N VAL A 84 1.48 -5.52 1.50
CA VAL A 84 1.23 -4.52 0.47
C VAL A 84 1.46 -3.14 1.07
N ILE A 85 2.33 -2.32 0.48
CA ILE A 85 2.54 -0.94 0.90
C ILE A 85 1.80 -0.01 -0.08
N ASP A 86 0.84 0.76 0.43
CA ASP A 86 0.25 1.89 -0.30
C ASP A 86 1.11 3.13 -0.05
N GLY A 87 1.89 3.53 -1.06
CA GLY A 87 2.89 4.57 -0.91
C GLY A 87 2.34 6.00 -0.99
N PRO A 88 2.99 6.96 -0.33
CA PRO A 88 2.56 8.36 -0.32
C PRO A 88 2.76 9.04 -1.69
N PRO A 89 1.98 10.08 -2.02
CA PRO A 89 2.33 11.02 -3.07
C PRO A 89 3.42 11.98 -2.57
N ARG A 90 4.49 12.16 -3.37
CA ARG A 90 5.44 13.29 -3.29
C ARG A 90 6.33 13.40 -2.02
N VAL A 91 6.25 12.49 -1.05
CA VAL A 91 7.14 12.50 0.14
C VAL A 91 8.39 11.66 -0.14
N ALA A 92 9.51 12.33 -0.43
CA ALA A 92 10.74 11.67 -0.90
C ALA A 92 11.36 10.70 0.12
N SER A 93 11.40 11.06 1.41
CA SER A 93 11.97 10.23 2.48
C SER A 93 11.15 8.96 2.72
N LEU A 94 9.83 9.11 2.79
CA LEU A 94 8.89 8.01 2.97
C LEU A 94 8.86 7.08 1.74
N MET A 95 8.94 7.65 0.54
CA MET A 95 9.05 6.85 -0.69
C MET A 95 10.38 6.07 -0.75
N ARG A 96 11.50 6.69 -0.33
CA ARG A 96 12.77 5.98 -0.15
C ARG A 96 12.63 4.83 0.84
N SER A 97 11.96 5.07 1.97
CA SER A 97 11.74 4.05 2.98
C SER A 97 10.90 2.88 2.43
N ALA A 98 9.83 3.16 1.69
CA ALA A 98 9.04 2.13 1.02
C ALA A 98 9.85 1.34 -0.03
N LEU A 99 10.72 2.02 -0.80
CA LEU A 99 11.63 1.39 -1.76
C LEU A 99 12.61 0.42 -1.08
N LEU A 100 13.19 0.83 0.06
CA LEU A 100 14.12 0.00 0.82
C LEU A 100 13.45 -1.23 1.46
N ALA A 101 12.14 -1.15 1.70
CA ALA A 101 11.35 -2.25 2.28
C ALA A 101 10.90 -3.29 1.25
N ALA A 102 10.73 -2.88 -0.02
CA ALA A 102 9.98 -3.66 -1.00
C ALA A 102 10.84 -4.71 -1.72
N ASP A 103 10.28 -5.91 -1.88
CA ASP A 103 10.82 -6.93 -2.79
C ASP A 103 10.45 -6.63 -4.25
N LEU A 104 9.28 -6.01 -4.45
CA LEU A 104 8.76 -5.62 -5.75
C LEU A 104 8.08 -4.25 -5.65
N VAL A 105 8.36 -3.39 -6.62
CA VAL A 105 7.74 -2.07 -6.74
C VAL A 105 6.87 -2.05 -7.98
N LEU A 106 5.60 -1.70 -7.81
CA LEU A 106 4.65 -1.46 -8.88
C LEU A 106 4.44 0.04 -9.02
N ILE A 107 4.69 0.58 -10.21
CA ILE A 107 4.50 2.00 -10.54
C ILE A 107 3.28 2.13 -11.45
N PRO A 108 2.06 2.35 -10.90
CA PRO A 108 0.88 2.53 -11.73
C PRO A 108 0.93 3.89 -12.42
N VAL A 109 0.59 3.92 -13.71
CA VAL A 109 0.55 5.15 -14.52
C VAL A 109 -0.83 5.32 -15.12
N GLN A 110 -1.29 6.56 -15.26
CA GLN A 110 -2.52 6.83 -15.99
C GLN A 110 -2.26 6.65 -17.49
N PRO A 111 -3.24 6.15 -18.28
CA PRO A 111 -3.13 6.05 -19.73
C PRO A 111 -3.30 7.43 -20.36
N SER A 112 -2.34 8.33 -20.11
CA SER A 112 -2.37 9.71 -20.57
C SER A 112 -0.98 10.11 -21.11
N PRO A 113 -0.91 10.89 -22.20
CA PRO A 113 0.36 11.30 -22.79
C PRO A 113 1.30 12.01 -21.82
N PHE A 114 0.75 12.73 -20.84
CA PHE A 114 1.53 13.48 -19.85
C PHE A 114 2.11 12.58 -18.74
N ASP A 115 1.55 11.39 -18.55
CA ASP A 115 1.96 10.48 -17.48
C ASP A 115 3.21 9.68 -17.83
N GLY A 116 3.46 9.42 -19.11
CA GLY A 116 4.68 8.75 -19.56
C GLY A 116 5.97 9.52 -19.30
N TRP A 117 5.88 10.83 -19.06
CA TRP A 117 7.02 11.72 -18.79
C TRP A 117 7.25 12.00 -17.30
N ALA A 118 6.28 11.71 -16.44
CA ALA A 118 6.28 12.07 -15.02
C ALA A 118 6.40 10.87 -14.06
N SER A 119 6.58 9.66 -14.62
CA SER A 119 6.57 8.38 -13.89
C SER A 119 7.97 7.82 -13.64
#